data_AF-A0A2P5DHM0-F1
#
_entry.id   AF-A0A2P5DHM0-F1
#
_cell.length_a   1.000
_cell.length_b   1.000
_cell.length_c   1.000
_cell.angle_alpha   90.00
_cell.angle_beta   90.00
_cell.angle_gamma   90.00
#
_symmetry.space_group_name_H-M   'P 1'
#
loop_
_entity.id
_entity.type
_entity.pdbx_description
1 polymer ?
#
loop_
_entity_poly.entity_id
_entity_poly.type
_entity_poly.pdbx_seq_one_letter_code
_entity_poly.pdbx_strand_id
1 'polypeptide(L)'
;MNLISALWWCLILLLLLEEALSSLIFNQNDNENELSSSSSSEFLEAQLLKQNAAFNYFRRHLLSPPESSNITRIGRVFYPIGYGADPTGAEDSSGAILKAVEDAFELQNGAELLPGINDLGGVVIDLQGGNYKLTQPLRFPSAGGNLVGAF
;
A
#
# COMPACT_ATOMS: atom_id res chain seq x y z
N MET A 1 36.37 -18.29 -64.15
CA MET A 1 35.55 -17.70 -63.06
C MET A 1 36.39 -16.60 -62.43
N ASN A 2 35.99 -15.34 -62.56
CA ASN A 2 36.82 -14.21 -62.15
C ASN A 2 36.66 -13.97 -60.64
N LEU A 3 37.76 -13.68 -59.94
CA LEU A 3 37.76 -13.43 -58.49
C LEU A 3 36.74 -12.34 -58.08
N ILE A 4 36.56 -11.33 -58.94
CA ILE A 4 35.58 -10.25 -58.77
C ILE A 4 34.14 -10.80 -58.80
N SER A 5 33.84 -11.74 -59.70
CA SER A 5 32.52 -12.37 -59.73
C SER A 5 32.26 -13.17 -58.46
N ALA A 6 33.23 -13.95 -57.97
CA ALA A 6 33.09 -14.72 -56.75
C ALA A 6 32.85 -13.85 -55.51
N LEU A 7 33.51 -12.68 -55.43
CA LEU A 7 33.29 -11.70 -54.35
C LEU A 7 31.88 -11.09 -54.41
N TRP A 8 31.34 -10.87 -55.61
CA TRP A 8 29.98 -10.37 -55.79
C TRP A 8 28.92 -11.40 -55.40
N TRP A 9 29.10 -12.66 -55.78
CA TRP A 9 28.25 -13.75 -55.32
C TRP A 9 28.31 -13.93 -53.80
N CYS A 10 29.48 -13.74 -53.18
CA CYS A 10 29.65 -13.80 -51.74
C CYS A 10 28.92 -12.66 -51.01
N LEU A 11 28.97 -11.44 -51.54
CA LEU A 11 28.26 -10.30 -50.96
C LEU A 11 26.73 -10.51 -51.01
N ILE A 12 26.22 -11.07 -52.11
CA ILE A 12 24.79 -11.42 -52.26
C ILE A 12 24.39 -12.53 -51.28
N LEU A 13 25.23 -13.54 -51.08
CA LEU A 13 25.01 -14.61 -50.10
C LEU A 13 25.03 -14.10 -48.66
N LEU A 14 25.90 -13.12 -48.35
CA LEU A 14 25.95 -12.47 -47.03
C LEU A 14 24.72 -11.59 -46.77
N LEU A 15 24.23 -10.87 -47.78
CA LEU A 15 22.98 -10.07 -47.68
C LEU A 15 21.74 -10.96 -47.45
N LEU A 16 21.67 -12.13 -48.11
CA LEU A 16 20.60 -13.11 -47.90
C LEU A 16 20.67 -13.79 -46.53
N LEU A 17 21.85 -13.84 -45.90
CA LEU A 17 22.03 -14.41 -44.56
C LEU A 17 21.45 -13.51 -43.45
N GLU A 18 21.47 -12.19 -43.65
CA GLU A 18 21.03 -11.19 -42.67
C GLU A 18 19.49 -11.10 -42.58
N GLU A 19 18.79 -11.30 -43.69
CA GLU A 19 17.32 -11.41 -43.72
C GLU A 19 16.81 -12.68 -43.02
N ALA A 20 17.56 -13.80 -43.14
CA ALA A 20 17.21 -15.05 -42.46
C ALA A 20 17.37 -14.96 -40.93
N LEU A 21 18.40 -14.27 -40.44
CA LEU A 21 18.61 -14.07 -39.00
C LEU A 21 17.55 -13.14 -38.39
N SER A 22 17.10 -12.14 -39.14
CA SER A 22 16.03 -11.24 -38.70
C SER A 22 14.69 -11.97 -38.55
N SER A 23 14.40 -12.93 -39.44
CA SER A 23 13.19 -13.76 -39.36
C SER A 23 13.20 -14.77 -38.20
N LEU A 24 14.38 -15.26 -37.80
CA LEU A 24 14.56 -16.18 -36.68
C LEU A 24 14.47 -15.45 -35.33
N ILE A 25 15.08 -14.26 -35.22
CA ILE A 25 15.02 -13.43 -34.01
C ILE A 25 13.60 -12.88 -33.77
N PHE A 26 12.83 -12.61 -34.84
CA PHE A 26 11.44 -12.17 -34.71
C PHE A 26 10.50 -13.32 -34.29
N ASN A 27 10.67 -14.53 -34.83
CA ASN A 27 9.83 -15.70 -34.47
C ASN A 27 10.05 -16.21 -33.03
N GLN A 28 11.11 -15.80 -32.35
CA GLN A 28 11.42 -16.26 -31.00
C GLN A 28 10.81 -15.37 -29.90
N ASN A 29 10.21 -14.23 -30.25
CA ASN A 29 9.65 -13.27 -29.30
C ASN A 29 8.13 -13.43 -29.05
N ASP A 30 7.45 -14.34 -29.76
CA ASP A 30 6.00 -14.52 -29.62
C ASP A 30 5.60 -15.57 -28.57
N ASN A 31 6.54 -16.39 -28.09
CA ASN A 31 6.24 -17.51 -27.17
C ASN A 31 6.53 -17.25 -25.68
N GLU A 32 7.02 -16.07 -25.27
CA GLU A 32 7.22 -15.73 -23.85
C GLU A 32 6.28 -14.63 -23.32
N ASN A 33 5.40 -14.06 -24.16
CA ASN A 33 4.52 -12.96 -23.76
C ASN A 33 3.13 -13.38 -23.26
N GLU A 34 2.72 -14.66 -23.36
CA GLU A 34 1.41 -15.09 -22.85
C GLU A 34 1.39 -15.45 -21.36
N LEU A 35 2.51 -15.85 -20.75
CA LEU A 35 2.54 -16.24 -19.34
C LEU A 35 2.87 -15.08 -18.37
N SER A 36 3.66 -14.10 -18.84
CA SER A 36 4.00 -12.89 -18.08
C SER A 36 2.86 -11.85 -18.09
N SER A 37 2.13 -11.76 -19.20
CA SER A 37 0.99 -10.83 -19.33
C SER A 37 -0.20 -11.25 -18.45
N SER A 38 -0.47 -12.56 -18.31
CA SER A 38 -1.54 -13.05 -17.42
C SER A 38 -1.21 -12.76 -15.95
N SER A 39 0.01 -13.02 -15.49
CA SER A 39 0.38 -12.75 -14.10
C SER A 39 0.47 -11.26 -13.78
N SER A 40 0.96 -10.44 -14.73
CA SER A 40 1.04 -8.98 -14.57
C SER A 40 -0.34 -8.33 -14.61
N SER A 41 -1.23 -8.77 -15.50
CA SER A 41 -2.62 -8.28 -15.55
C SER A 41 -3.40 -8.70 -14.30
N GLU A 42 -3.26 -9.94 -13.84
CA GLU A 42 -3.85 -10.39 -12.58
C GLU A 42 -3.30 -9.62 -11.38
N PHE A 43 -1.99 -9.33 -11.34
CA PHE A 43 -1.38 -8.54 -10.26
C PHE A 43 -1.88 -7.09 -10.28
N LEU A 44 -1.95 -6.46 -11.45
CA LEU A 44 -2.44 -5.09 -11.62
C LEU A 44 -3.95 -5.00 -11.32
N GLU A 45 -4.74 -5.98 -11.75
CA GLU A 45 -6.16 -6.06 -11.39
C GLU A 45 -6.34 -6.26 -9.88
N ALA A 46 -5.58 -7.15 -9.26
CA ALA A 46 -5.62 -7.34 -7.80
C ALA A 46 -5.20 -6.07 -7.05
N GLN A 47 -4.24 -5.30 -7.58
CA GLN A 47 -3.83 -4.01 -7.02
C GLN A 47 -4.93 -2.96 -7.17
N LEU A 48 -5.55 -2.85 -8.35
CA LEU A 48 -6.66 -1.94 -8.61
C LEU A 48 -7.88 -2.28 -7.76
N LEU A 49 -8.18 -3.56 -7.55
CA LEU A 49 -9.30 -4.00 -6.73
C LEU A 49 -9.06 -3.69 -5.26
N LYS A 50 -7.84 -3.92 -4.74
CA LYS A 50 -7.46 -3.52 -3.37
C LYS A 50 -7.48 -2.00 -3.20
N GLN A 51 -6.97 -1.24 -4.17
CA GLN A 51 -6.96 0.22 -4.13
C GLN A 51 -8.37 0.80 -4.21
N ASN A 52 -9.22 0.28 -5.11
CA ASN A 52 -10.61 0.68 -5.22
C ASN A 52 -11.42 0.26 -4.00
N ALA A 53 -11.14 -0.89 -3.39
CA ALA A 53 -11.77 -1.28 -2.13
C ALA A 53 -11.39 -0.32 -1.00
N ALA A 54 -10.11 0.01 -0.86
CA ALA A 54 -9.63 0.99 0.13
C ALA A 54 -10.21 2.39 -0.11
N PHE A 55 -10.26 2.85 -1.36
CA PHE A 55 -10.84 4.14 -1.72
C PHE A 55 -12.36 4.18 -1.50
N ASN A 56 -13.08 3.14 -1.90
CA ASN A 56 -14.53 3.05 -1.67
C ASN A 56 -14.88 2.88 -0.19
N TYR A 57 -13.99 2.29 0.60
CA TYR A 57 -14.11 2.28 2.04
C TYR A 57 -13.96 3.70 2.59
N PHE A 58 -12.89 4.40 2.20
CA PHE A 58 -12.58 5.77 2.62
C PHE A 58 -13.74 6.72 2.29
N ARG A 59 -14.25 6.63 1.05
CA ARG A 59 -15.35 7.46 0.56
C ARG A 59 -16.67 7.23 1.32
N ARG A 60 -16.92 6.01 1.80
CA ARG A 60 -18.17 5.67 2.52
C ARG A 60 -18.14 6.05 4.00
N HIS A 61 -16.96 6.20 4.59
CA HIS A 61 -16.81 6.44 6.04
C HIS A 61 -16.40 7.88 6.41
N LEU A 62 -15.76 8.62 5.49
CA LEU A 62 -15.29 9.99 5.77
C LEU A 62 -16.17 11.11 5.21
N LEU A 63 -17.16 10.78 4.38
CA LEU A 63 -18.10 11.75 3.77
C LEU A 63 -19.53 11.60 4.26
N SER A 64 -19.80 10.60 5.11
CA SER A 64 -21.09 10.41 5.79
C SER A 64 -21.06 11.10 7.16
N PRO A 65 -22.19 11.61 7.67
CA PRO A 65 -22.30 12.06 9.06
C PRO A 65 -21.82 10.93 10.00
N PRO A 66 -21.32 11.23 11.21
CA PRO A 66 -20.88 10.21 12.16
C PRO A 66 -22.09 9.42 12.71
N GLU A 67 -22.68 8.57 11.87
CA GLU A 67 -23.37 7.38 12.31
C GLU A 67 -22.32 6.51 13.00
N SER A 68 -22.67 5.97 14.16
CA SER A 68 -21.81 5.15 15.02
C SER A 68 -21.28 3.92 14.27
N SER A 69 -20.24 4.11 13.47
CA SER A 69 -19.51 3.01 12.88
C SER A 69 -18.69 2.40 14.01
N ASN A 70 -19.00 1.16 14.39
CA ASN A 70 -18.24 0.37 15.36
C ASN A 70 -16.85 -0.04 14.83
N ILE A 71 -16.30 0.74 13.90
CA ILE A 71 -15.05 0.48 13.23
C ILE A 71 -13.96 1.09 14.09
N THR A 72 -13.21 0.23 14.75
CA THR A 72 -12.10 0.62 15.62
C THR A 72 -10.83 0.91 14.83
N ARG A 73 -10.63 0.28 13.65
CA ARG A 73 -9.44 0.51 12.82
C ARG A 73 -9.58 0.07 11.37
N ILE A 74 -8.70 0.60 10.52
CA ILE A 74 -8.35 0.07 9.18
C ILE A 74 -6.83 0.03 9.07
N GLY A 75 -6.26 -1.15 8.87
CA GLY A 75 -4.80 -1.29 8.82
C GLY A 75 -4.16 -0.80 10.12
N ARG A 76 -3.28 0.20 10.02
CA ARG A 76 -2.61 0.86 11.16
C ARG A 76 -3.26 2.19 11.56
N VAL A 77 -4.47 2.49 11.07
CA VAL A 77 -5.24 3.69 11.42
C VAL A 77 -6.33 3.32 12.41
N PHE A 78 -6.31 3.92 13.59
CA PHE A 78 -7.24 3.66 14.69
C PHE A 78 -8.18 4.85 14.87
N TYR A 79 -9.46 4.57 15.09
CA TYR A 79 -10.52 5.58 15.16
C TYR A 79 -11.12 5.64 16.56
N PRO A 80 -10.79 6.65 17.38
CA PRO A 80 -11.31 6.76 18.74
C PRO A 80 -12.85 6.73 18.86
N ILE A 81 -13.57 7.21 17.85
CA ILE A 81 -15.05 7.12 17.80
C ILE A 81 -15.51 5.65 17.86
N GLY A 82 -14.81 4.73 17.19
CA GLY A 82 -15.08 3.29 17.25
C GLY A 82 -14.82 2.67 18.63
N TYR A 83 -14.06 3.37 19.49
CA TYR A 83 -13.84 3.00 20.90
C TYR A 83 -14.81 3.70 21.87
N GLY A 84 -15.76 4.49 21.35
CA GLY A 84 -16.74 5.24 22.14
C GLY A 84 -16.33 6.67 22.47
N ALA A 85 -15.34 7.25 21.77
CA ALA A 85 -15.03 8.67 21.92
C ALA A 85 -16.19 9.51 21.35
N ASP A 86 -16.51 10.61 22.04
CA ASP A 86 -17.56 11.53 21.66
C ASP A 86 -16.99 12.75 20.91
N PRO A 87 -17.17 12.84 19.58
CA PRO A 87 -16.67 13.95 18.78
C PRO A 87 -17.47 15.25 18.97
N THR A 88 -18.55 15.23 19.76
CA THR A 88 -19.33 16.44 20.08
C THR A 88 -18.75 17.22 21.27
N GLY A 89 -18.00 16.54 22.13
CA GLY A 89 -17.37 17.12 23.31
C GLY A 89 -18.32 17.25 24.51
N ALA A 90 -19.50 16.63 24.44
CA ALA A 90 -20.43 16.59 25.56
C ALA A 90 -19.91 15.64 26.66
N GLU A 91 -19.48 14.45 26.26
CA GLU A 91 -19.03 13.37 27.12
C GLU A 91 -17.51 13.20 27.13
N ASP A 92 -17.00 12.60 28.21
CA ASP A 92 -15.56 12.33 28.34
C ASP A 92 -15.09 11.30 27.32
N SER A 93 -14.06 11.66 26.57
CA SER A 93 -13.44 10.81 25.53
C SER A 93 -12.07 10.27 25.94
N SER A 94 -11.56 10.65 27.13
CA SER A 94 -10.22 10.24 27.60
C SER A 94 -10.03 8.72 27.57
N GLY A 95 -10.98 7.95 28.10
CA GLY A 95 -10.88 6.49 28.15
C GLY A 95 -10.91 5.83 26.78
N ALA A 96 -11.77 6.29 25.88
CA ALA A 96 -11.88 5.73 24.54
C ALA A 96 -10.65 6.02 23.67
N ILE A 97 -10.11 7.24 23.74
CA ILE A 97 -8.88 7.62 23.05
C ILE A 97 -7.70 6.82 23.60
N LEU A 98 -7.59 6.66 24.93
CA LEU A 98 -6.53 5.87 25.53
C LEU A 98 -6.59 4.40 25.10
N LYS A 99 -7.79 3.82 25.06
CA LYS A 99 -7.99 2.44 24.59
C LYS A 99 -7.57 2.27 23.13
N ALA A 100 -7.87 3.24 22.26
CA ALA A 100 -7.40 3.22 20.88
C ALA A 100 -5.86 3.24 20.79
N VAL A 101 -5.19 3.97 21.69
CA VAL A 101 -3.73 4.00 21.79
C VAL A 101 -3.19 2.68 22.33
N GLU A 102 -3.81 2.08 23.34
CA GLU A 102 -3.39 0.79 23.89
C GLU A 102 -3.43 -0.31 22.82
N ASP A 103 -4.55 -0.45 22.09
CA ASP A 103 -4.68 -1.41 20.99
C ASP A 103 -3.69 -1.12 19.84
N ALA A 104 -3.33 0.16 19.63
CA ALA A 104 -2.29 0.55 18.68
C ALA A 104 -0.90 0.04 19.07
N PHE A 105 -0.58 0.01 20.37
CA PHE A 105 0.71 -0.49 20.86
C PHE A 105 0.85 -2.01 20.74
N GLU A 106 -0.26 -2.75 20.59
CA GLU A 106 -0.22 -4.19 20.31
C GLU A 106 0.32 -4.52 18.91
N LEU A 107 0.38 -3.55 17.98
CA LEU A 107 0.88 -3.73 16.62
C LEU A 107 2.41 -3.77 16.47
N GLN A 108 3.12 -3.74 17.59
CA GLN A 108 4.56 -3.94 17.64
C GLN A 108 4.95 -5.27 16.99
N ASN A 109 5.96 -5.24 16.12
CA ASN A 109 6.43 -6.41 15.36
C ASN A 109 7.83 -6.88 15.79
N GLY A 110 8.34 -6.38 16.92
CA GLY A 110 9.69 -6.66 17.43
C GLY A 110 10.80 -5.84 16.78
N ALA A 111 10.49 -4.96 15.81
CA ALA A 111 11.45 -3.97 15.34
C ALA A 111 11.60 -2.85 16.38
N GLU A 112 12.81 -2.32 16.50
CA GLU A 112 13.14 -1.22 17.41
C GLU A 112 13.67 -0.02 16.61
N LEU A 113 13.24 1.19 16.96
CA LEU A 113 13.81 2.44 16.44
C LEU A 113 15.16 2.75 17.09
N LEU A 114 15.26 2.43 18.37
CA LEU A 114 16.42 2.56 19.25
C LEU A 114 16.34 1.46 20.32
N PRO A 115 17.45 1.10 20.99
CA PRO A 115 17.44 0.09 22.04
C PRO A 115 16.34 0.34 23.07
N GLY A 116 15.40 -0.60 23.18
CA GLY A 116 14.26 -0.53 24.09
C GLY A 116 13.14 0.44 23.68
N ILE A 117 13.12 0.90 22.42
CA ILE A 117 12.03 1.69 21.82
C ILE A 117 11.49 0.92 20.61
N ASN A 118 10.34 0.27 20.79
CA ASN A 118 9.65 -0.49 19.75
C ASN A 118 9.15 0.45 18.63
N ASP A 119 9.36 0.05 17.38
CA ASP A 119 8.76 0.70 16.23
C ASP A 119 7.31 0.23 16.06
N LEU A 120 6.36 1.15 16.20
CA LEU A 120 4.95 0.87 15.94
C LEU A 120 4.63 0.86 14.43
N GLY A 121 5.59 1.20 13.56
CA GLY A 121 5.45 1.08 12.11
C GLY A 121 4.47 2.10 11.51
N GLY A 122 4.42 3.31 12.08
CA GLY A 122 3.62 4.42 11.58
C GLY A 122 2.14 4.30 11.92
N VAL A 123 1.82 3.98 13.17
CA VAL A 123 0.43 3.95 13.62
C VAL A 123 -0.15 5.35 13.63
N VAL A 124 -1.37 5.47 13.12
CA VAL A 124 -2.14 6.72 13.09
C VAL A 124 -3.34 6.59 14.03
N ILE A 125 -3.48 7.51 14.97
CA ILE A 125 -4.73 7.72 15.69
C ILE A 125 -5.47 8.83 14.95
N ASP A 126 -6.53 8.49 14.23
CA ASP A 126 -7.30 9.41 13.40
C ASP A 126 -8.58 9.83 14.12
N LEU A 127 -8.61 11.09 14.55
CA LEU A 127 -9.74 11.70 15.26
C LEU A 127 -10.88 12.12 14.33
N GLN A 128 -10.68 12.14 13.00
CA GLN A 128 -11.72 12.48 12.01
C GLN A 128 -12.41 13.83 12.28
N GLY A 129 -11.70 14.80 12.86
CA GLY A 129 -12.25 16.09 13.31
C GLY A 129 -13.18 16.01 14.52
N GLY A 130 -13.75 17.16 14.90
CA GLY A 130 -14.67 17.29 16.03
C GLY A 130 -14.03 17.88 17.29
N ASN A 131 -14.78 17.86 18.40
CA ASN A 131 -14.36 18.32 19.71
C ASN A 131 -14.38 17.14 20.67
N TYR A 132 -13.24 16.80 21.26
CA TYR A 132 -13.13 15.71 22.22
C TYR A 132 -12.83 16.27 23.60
N LYS A 133 -13.74 16.02 24.54
CA LYS A 133 -13.53 16.43 25.92
C LYS A 133 -12.61 15.42 26.60
N LEU A 134 -11.52 15.93 27.18
CA LEU A 134 -10.58 15.14 27.97
C LEU A 134 -10.71 15.56 29.43
N THR A 135 -11.18 14.66 30.28
CA THR A 135 -11.21 14.90 31.73
C THR A 135 -9.96 14.42 32.45
N GLN A 136 -9.11 13.65 31.76
CA GLN A 136 -7.87 13.08 32.30
C GLN A 136 -6.72 13.16 31.29
N PRO A 137 -5.46 13.26 31.75
CA PRO A 137 -4.30 13.21 30.85
C PRO A 137 -4.22 11.90 30.08
N LEU A 138 -3.92 11.98 28.77
CA LEU A 138 -3.63 10.81 27.95
C LEU A 138 -2.20 10.33 28.23
N ARG A 139 -2.05 9.22 28.96
CA ARG A 139 -0.75 8.63 29.28
C ARG A 139 -0.47 7.46 28.36
N PHE A 140 0.48 7.63 27.46
CA PHE A 140 0.80 6.58 26.49
C PHE A 140 1.62 5.47 27.15
N PRO A 141 1.48 4.21 26.68
CA PRO A 141 2.38 3.15 27.09
C PRO A 141 3.84 3.52 26.80
N SER A 142 4.75 3.06 27.66
CA SER A 142 6.18 3.32 27.49
C SER A 142 6.78 2.51 26.35
N ALA A 143 7.98 2.90 25.90
CA ALA A 143 8.82 2.11 25.01
C ALA A 143 8.26 1.85 23.59
N GLY A 144 7.33 2.68 23.10
CA GLY A 144 6.88 2.69 21.71
C GLY A 144 7.11 4.04 21.04
N GLY A 145 7.48 4.02 19.76
CA GLY A 145 7.65 5.21 18.93
C GLY A 145 6.96 5.07 17.57
N ASN A 146 7.03 6.12 16.75
CA ASN A 146 6.38 6.15 15.42
C ASN A 146 4.85 6.01 15.46
N LEU A 147 4.23 6.77 16.39
CA LEU A 147 2.79 7.01 16.47
C LEU A 147 2.51 8.48 16.13
N VAL A 148 1.48 8.72 15.31
CA VAL A 148 1.04 10.07 14.92
C VAL A 148 -0.46 10.26 15.20
N GLY A 149 -0.83 11.44 15.69
CA GLY A 149 -2.22 11.86 15.77
C GLY A 149 -2.61 12.62 14.49
N ALA A 150 -3.73 12.25 13.89
CA ALA A 150 -4.35 12.95 12.76
C ALA A 150 -5.68 13.57 13.21
N PHE A 151 -5.99 14.75 12.67
CA PHE A 151 -7.15 15.57 13.04
C PHE A 151 -8.02 15.82 11.82
#